data_AF-A0A348W1P6-F1
#
_entry.id   AF-A0A348W1P6-F1
#
_cell.length_a   1.000
_cell.length_b   1.000
_cell.length_c   1.000
_cell.angle_alpha   90.00
_cell.angle_beta   90.00
_cell.angle_gamma   90.00
#
_symmetry.space_group_name_H-M   'P 1'
#
loop_
_entity.id
_entity.type
_entity.pdbx_description
1 polymer ?
#
loop_
_entity_poly.entity_id
_entity_poly.type
_entity_poly.pdbx_seq_one_letter_code
_entity_poly.pdbx_strand_id
1 'polypeptide(L)'
;MTYSELKKLVKENSDVSKKIYICNFLTRKDEKMKTTSISIVTNIFCEYVVTLWIDYEYNQFEKEQTFDDKDSAANYAWQLYKDLKN
;
A
#
# COMPACT_ATOMS: atom_id res chain seq x y z
N MET A 1 9.24 -0.50 -10.15
CA MET A 1 9.86 0.15 -8.98
C MET A 1 10.04 -0.90 -7.90
N THR A 2 11.19 -0.93 -7.25
CA THR A 2 11.50 -1.86 -6.16
C THR A 2 10.85 -1.42 -4.84
N TYR A 3 10.73 -2.35 -3.91
CA TYR A 3 10.21 -2.09 -2.56
C TYR A 3 11.06 -1.07 -1.80
N SER A 4 12.38 -1.14 -1.93
CA SER A 4 13.31 -0.21 -1.29
C SER A 4 13.14 1.22 -1.80
N GLU A 5 12.98 1.40 -3.11
CA GLU A 5 12.71 2.70 -3.73
C GLU A 5 11.37 3.26 -3.28
N LEU A 6 10.30 2.44 -3.32
CA LEU A 6 8.98 2.87 -2.87
C LEU A 6 9.00 3.28 -1.40
N LYS A 7 9.62 2.49 -0.54
CA LYS A 7 9.72 2.76 0.90
C LYS A 7 10.48 4.06 1.16
N LYS A 8 11.53 4.34 0.39
CA LYS A 8 12.26 5.61 0.45
C LYS A 8 11.36 6.78 0.02
N LEU A 9 10.61 6.65 -1.08
CA LEU A 9 9.68 7.68 -1.54
C LEU A 9 8.56 7.96 -0.53
N VAL A 10 7.94 6.92 0.05
CA VAL A 10 6.92 7.07 1.10
C VAL A 10 7.48 7.78 2.33
N LYS A 11 8.77 7.64 2.62
CA LYS A 11 9.42 8.34 3.74
C LYS A 11 9.72 9.80 3.42
N GLU A 12 10.17 10.08 2.20
CA GLU A 12 10.73 11.39 1.82
C GLU A 12 9.70 12.32 1.16
N ASN A 13 8.63 11.80 0.57
CA ASN A 13 7.63 12.57 -0.16
C ASN A 13 6.27 12.56 0.56
N SER A 14 5.82 13.73 1.02
CA SER A 14 4.57 13.89 1.76
C SER A 14 3.32 13.51 0.97
N ASP A 15 3.32 13.68 -0.34
CA ASP A 15 2.15 13.38 -1.18
C ASP A 15 2.02 11.89 -1.42
N VAL A 16 3.15 11.22 -1.63
CA VAL A 16 3.19 9.75 -1.69
C VAL A 16 2.81 9.16 -0.34
N SER A 17 3.32 9.72 0.77
CA SER A 17 3.09 9.17 2.12
C SER A 17 1.65 9.28 2.63
N LYS A 18 0.89 10.27 2.13
CA LYS A 18 -0.56 10.39 2.35
C LYS A 18 -1.35 9.34 1.57
N LYS A 19 -0.84 8.91 0.41
CA LYS A 19 -1.58 8.05 -0.53
C LYS A 19 -1.20 6.57 -0.45
N ILE A 20 0.04 6.26 -0.09
CA ILE A 20 0.55 4.89 0.05
C ILE A 20 1.05 4.68 1.48
N TYR A 21 0.53 3.64 2.12
CA TYR A 21 1.02 3.18 3.41
C TYR A 21 1.56 1.75 3.33
N ILE A 22 2.78 1.56 3.83
CA ILE A 22 3.43 0.24 3.89
C ILE A 22 3.54 -0.16 5.35
N CYS A 23 3.02 -1.33 5.70
CA CYS A 23 3.08 -1.85 7.06
C CYS A 23 3.07 -3.39 7.08
N ASN A 24 3.38 -3.95 8.24
CA ASN A 24 3.19 -5.37 8.49
C ASN A 24 1.90 -5.56 9.29
N PHE A 25 1.31 -6.74 9.23
CA PHE A 25 0.12 -7.09 10.00
C PHE A 25 0.27 -6.75 11.50
N LEU A 26 1.44 -7.03 12.08
CA LEU A 26 1.73 -6.79 13.50
C LEU A 26 1.97 -5.30 13.86
N THR A 27 2.32 -4.47 12.87
CA THR A 27 2.66 -3.05 13.08
C THR A 27 1.69 -2.11 12.38
N ARG A 28 0.55 -2.65 11.95
CA ARG A 28 -0.50 -1.95 11.24
C ARG A 28 -1.07 -0.84 12.11
N LYS A 29 -1.22 0.35 11.54
CA LYS A 29 -1.88 1.48 12.17
C LYS A 29 -3.17 1.77 11.43
N ASP A 30 -4.29 1.27 11.96
CA ASP A 30 -5.60 1.33 11.29
C ASP A 30 -6.02 2.78 11.03
N GLU A 31 -5.73 3.72 11.95
CA GLU A 31 -5.95 5.16 11.72
C GLU A 31 -5.22 5.68 10.46
N LYS A 32 -3.98 5.24 10.25
CA LYS A 32 -3.21 5.64 9.07
C LYS A 32 -3.75 4.99 7.80
N MET A 33 -4.19 3.73 7.88
CA MET A 33 -4.85 3.05 6.75
C MET A 33 -6.15 3.74 6.35
N LYS A 34 -6.99 4.13 7.31
CA LYS A 34 -8.24 4.88 7.03
C LYS A 34 -8.00 6.16 6.22
N THR A 35 -6.86 6.80 6.43
CA THR A 35 -6.50 8.05 5.76
C THR A 35 -5.67 7.87 4.47
N THR A 36 -5.40 6.64 4.05
CA THR A 36 -4.60 6.34 2.86
C THR A 36 -5.47 5.76 1.75
N SER A 37 -5.02 5.92 0.51
CA SER A 37 -5.73 5.35 -0.65
C SER A 37 -5.24 3.94 -0.97
N ILE A 38 -3.95 3.68 -0.81
CA ILE A 38 -3.31 2.41 -1.14
C ILE A 38 -2.56 1.90 0.08
N SER A 39 -2.74 0.63 0.42
CA SER A 39 -1.92 -0.03 1.43
C SER A 39 -1.15 -1.21 0.88
N ILE A 40 0.06 -1.41 1.38
CA ILE A 40 0.80 -2.66 1.27
C ILE A 40 0.91 -3.24 2.68
N VAL A 41 0.31 -4.41 2.90
CA VAL A 41 0.31 -5.13 4.18
C VAL A 41 1.03 -6.46 4.01
N THR A 42 2.10 -6.69 4.76
CA THR A 42 2.67 -8.03 4.87
C THR A 42 1.86 -8.84 5.87
N ASN A 43 1.21 -9.92 5.41
CA ASN A 43 0.37 -10.78 6.25
C ASN A 43 1.22 -11.77 7.09
N ILE A 44 0.55 -12.60 7.88
CA ILE A 44 1.21 -13.60 8.76
C ILE A 44 1.92 -14.72 7.99
N PHE A 45 1.61 -14.90 6.71
CA PHE A 45 2.24 -15.87 5.80
C PHE A 45 3.41 -15.28 5.01
N CYS A 46 3.84 -14.05 5.36
CA CYS A 46 4.88 -13.29 4.65
C CYS A 46 4.52 -12.89 3.21
N GLU A 47 3.24 -12.95 2.84
CA GLU A 47 2.74 -12.46 1.56
C GLU A 47 2.43 -10.96 1.66
N TYR A 48 2.49 -10.26 0.53
CA TYR A 48 2.26 -8.83 0.43
C TYR A 48 0.91 -8.58 -0.22
N VAL A 49 -0.04 -8.08 0.57
CA VAL A 49 -1.38 -7.71 0.10
C VAL A 49 -1.37 -6.23 -0.23
N VAL A 50 -1.66 -5.90 -1.49
CA VAL A 50 -1.85 -4.52 -1.95
C VAL A 50 -3.32 -4.25 -2.15
N THR A 51 -3.83 -3.23 -1.48
CA THR A 51 -5.26 -2.86 -1.53
C THR A 51 -5.40 -1.40 -1.92
N LEU A 52 -6.28 -1.13 -2.89
CA LEU A 52 -6.78 0.20 -3.24
C LEU A 52 -8.13 0.40 -2.54
N TRP A 53 -8.13 1.23 -1.51
CA TRP A 53 -9.29 1.46 -0.65
C TRP A 53 -10.26 2.46 -1.26
N ILE A 54 -11.55 2.12 -1.20
CA ILE A 54 -12.66 3.05 -1.36
C ILE A 54 -13.05 3.56 0.04
N ASP A 55 -13.26 2.61 0.95
CA ASP A 55 -13.56 2.88 2.36
C ASP A 55 -13.02 1.73 3.24
N TYR A 56 -11.98 2.03 4.02
CA TYR A 56 -11.39 1.04 4.93
C TYR A 56 -12.33 0.66 6.07
N GLU A 57 -13.15 1.58 6.58
CA GLU A 57 -14.01 1.32 7.75
C GLU A 57 -15.07 0.26 7.47
N TYR A 58 -15.56 0.23 6.23
CA TYR A 58 -16.53 -0.76 5.76
C TYR A 58 -15.91 -1.89 4.93
N ASN A 59 -14.57 -2.01 4.94
CA ASN A 59 -13.83 -3.01 4.18
C ASN A 59 -14.18 -3.02 2.67
N GLN A 60 -14.35 -1.84 2.08
CA GLN A 60 -14.63 -1.66 0.66
C GLN A 60 -13.36 -1.25 -0.08
N PHE A 61 -13.00 -2.04 -1.09
CA PHE A 61 -11.84 -1.79 -1.94
C PHE A 61 -12.20 -1.93 -3.41
N GLU A 62 -11.54 -1.14 -4.25
CA GLU A 62 -11.70 -1.22 -5.70
C GLU A 62 -10.87 -2.38 -6.26
N LYS A 63 -9.66 -2.56 -5.72
CA LYS A 63 -8.70 -3.58 -6.15
C LYS A 63 -7.98 -4.15 -4.94
N GLU A 64 -7.77 -5.45 -4.94
CA GLU A 64 -6.93 -6.15 -3.97
C GLU A 64 -6.14 -7.24 -4.70
N GLN A 65 -4.85 -7.32 -4.41
CA GLN A 65 -3.99 -8.35 -4.98
C GLN A 65 -2.88 -8.76 -4.01
N THR A 66 -2.67 -10.07 -3.92
CA THR A 66 -1.62 -10.69 -3.10
C THR A 66 -0.41 -11.06 -3.95
N PHE A 67 0.78 -10.87 -3.39
CA PHE A 67 2.06 -11.19 -4.04
C PHE A 67 2.99 -11.91 -3.06
N ASP A 68 3.72 -12.90 -3.57
CA ASP A 68 4.79 -13.57 -2.81
C ASP A 68 6.09 -12.76 -2.79
N ASP A 69 6.22 -11.79 -3.70
CA ASP A 69 7.40 -10.95 -3.87
C ASP A 69 7.10 -9.46 -3.57
N LYS A 70 7.95 -8.86 -2.74
CA LYS A 70 7.83 -7.48 -2.28
C LYS A 70 8.02 -6.45 -3.39
N ASP A 71 8.87 -6.74 -4.38
CA ASP A 71 9.17 -5.79 -5.46
C ASP A 71 8.01 -5.74 -6.45
N SER A 72 7.37 -6.89 -6.71
CA SER A 72 6.13 -7.00 -7.48
C SER A 72 4.99 -6.25 -6.80
N ALA A 73 4.80 -6.43 -5.49
CA ALA A 73 3.81 -5.68 -4.70
C ALA A 73 4.07 -4.16 -4.76
N ALA A 74 5.32 -3.74 -4.57
CA ALA A 74 5.71 -2.32 -4.63
C ALA A 74 5.49 -1.73 -6.02
N ASN A 75 5.82 -2.47 -7.08
CA ASN A 75 5.59 -2.04 -8.44
C ASN A 75 4.10 -1.86 -8.75
N TYR A 76 3.26 -2.80 -8.30
CA TYR A 76 1.82 -2.72 -8.47
C TYR A 76 1.22 -1.54 -7.71
N ALA A 77 1.56 -1.36 -6.43
CA ALA A 77 1.11 -0.21 -5.64
C ALA A 77 1.48 1.14 -6.29
N TRP A 78 2.64 1.21 -6.93
CA TRP A 78 3.06 2.42 -7.65
C TRP A 78 2.27 2.66 -8.93
N GLN A 79 1.93 1.60 -9.67
CA GLN A 79 1.06 1.72 -10.84
C GLN A 79 -0.29 2.28 -10.43
N LEU A 80 -0.92 1.74 -9.37
CA LEU A 80 -2.15 2.27 -8.81
C LEU A 80 -2.04 3.75 -8.43
N TYR A 81 -0.94 4.15 -7.78
CA TYR A 81 -0.73 5.56 -7.42
C TYR A 81 -0.61 6.49 -8.62
N LYS A 82 0.04 6.05 -9.71
CA LYS A 82 0.11 6.83 -10.95
C LYS A 82 -1.24 6.94 -11.62
N ASP A 83 -2.03 5.86 -11.60
CA ASP A 83 -3.37 5.86 -12.19
C ASP A 83 -4.32 6.79 -11.44
N LEU A 84 -4.19 6.92 -10.11
CA LEU A 84 -4.94 7.90 -9.29
C LEU A 84 -4.58 9.36 -9.55
N LYS A 85 -3.42 9.64 -10.17
CA LYS A 85 -2.96 10.99 -10.48
C LYS A 85 -3.42 11.49 -11.84
N ASN A 86 -3.83 10.57 -12.71
CA ASN A 86 -4.32 10.87 -14.06
C ASN A 86 -5.85 10.96 -14.04
#